data_AF-A0A6J7G7F4-F1
#
_entry.id   AF-A0A6J7G7F4-F1
#
_cell.length_a   1.000
_cell.length_b   1.000
_cell.length_c   1.000
_cell.angle_alpha   90.00
_cell.angle_beta   90.00
_cell.angle_gamma   90.00
#
_symmetry.space_group_name_H-M   'P 1'
#
loop_
_entity.id
_entity.type
_entity.pdbx_description
1 polymer ?
#
loop_
_entity_poly.entity_id
_entity_poly.type
_entity_poly.pdbx_seq_one_letter_code
_entity_poly.pdbx_strand_id
1 'polypeptide(L)'
;MTSFPLVRGWQVVPRPDRTSLDVLDATGRPRARVVGLRPRRTTPAGREVLQVLLPDGSATTLTNGTRWWGGRRARTRGLLPLAGHAYVLQHCTGRRARVLRDGAWIATARRDVPGPTIEVRTVLTPDDELACALLAHVLRPGRDSVLGNLAELLNGFP
;
A
#
# COMPACT_ATOMS: atom_id res chain seq x y z
N MET A 1 -11.24 -20.27 17.86
CA MET A 1 -11.10 -18.95 17.21
C MET A 1 -9.83 -18.96 16.38
N THR A 2 -9.95 -19.06 15.06
CA THR A 2 -8.80 -19.06 14.14
C THR A 2 -8.21 -17.66 14.12
N SER A 3 -7.06 -17.47 14.79
CA SER A 3 -6.28 -16.25 14.66
C SER A 3 -5.72 -16.20 13.24
N PHE A 4 -6.24 -15.29 12.44
CA PHE A 4 -5.68 -15.06 11.12
C PHE A 4 -4.28 -14.43 11.27
N PRO A 5 -3.26 -14.90 10.54
CA PRO A 5 -1.93 -14.35 10.65
C PRO A 5 -1.93 -12.89 10.21
N LEU A 6 -1.31 -12.02 10.98
CA LEU A 6 -0.94 -10.68 10.52
C LEU A 6 0.14 -10.84 9.44
N VAL A 7 0.12 -9.99 8.42
CA VAL A 7 1.21 -9.94 7.43
C VAL A 7 2.54 -9.74 8.17
N ARG A 8 3.43 -10.70 7.98
CA ARG A 8 4.59 -11.03 8.80
C ARG A 8 5.63 -9.90 8.82
N GLY A 9 5.57 -8.99 9.79
CA GLY A 9 6.69 -8.10 10.12
C GLY A 9 7.24 -7.25 8.96
N TRP A 10 6.46 -7.02 7.91
CA TRP A 10 6.87 -6.23 6.75
C TRP A 10 7.09 -4.76 7.15
N GLN A 11 8.13 -4.14 6.60
CA GLN A 11 8.54 -2.79 6.95
C GLN A 11 8.67 -1.93 5.69
N VAL A 12 8.44 -0.63 5.86
CA VAL A 12 8.71 0.36 4.83
C VAL A 12 9.67 1.37 5.43
N VAL A 13 10.84 1.49 4.83
CA VAL A 13 11.95 2.31 5.32
C VAL A 13 12.22 3.42 4.31
N PRO A 14 12.05 4.70 4.68
CA PRO A 14 12.45 5.81 3.82
C PRO A 14 13.96 5.82 3.65
N ARG A 15 14.42 6.10 2.44
CA ARG A 15 15.85 6.35 2.22
C ARG A 15 16.26 7.69 2.83
N PRO A 16 17.56 7.87 3.16
CA PRO A 16 18.07 9.11 3.74
C PRO A 16 17.77 10.35 2.87
N ASP A 17 17.76 10.18 1.55
CA ASP A 17 17.46 11.22 0.57
C ASP A 17 15.95 11.51 0.41
N ARG A 18 15.08 10.71 1.05
CA ARG A 18 13.62 10.84 1.03
C ARG A 18 12.99 10.77 -0.37
N THR A 19 13.72 10.26 -1.36
CA THR A 19 13.23 10.13 -2.76
C THR A 19 12.57 8.78 -3.03
N SER A 20 12.79 7.81 -2.14
CA SER A 20 12.34 6.44 -2.28
C SER A 20 12.08 5.78 -0.92
N LEU A 21 11.29 4.69 -0.97
CA LEU A 21 11.00 3.81 0.15
C LEU A 21 11.42 2.40 -0.21
N ASP A 22 12.23 1.78 0.64
CA ASP A 22 12.51 0.34 0.55
C ASP A 22 11.43 -0.42 1.32
N VAL A 23 10.89 -1.48 0.70
CA VAL A 23 9.91 -2.39 1.30
C VAL A 23 10.64 -3.68 1.66
N LEU A 24 10.70 -3.98 2.95
CA LEU A 24 11.43 -5.11 3.51
C LEU A 24 10.44 -6.17 4.01
N ASP A 25 10.77 -7.44 3.83
CA ASP A 25 10.04 -8.53 4.48
C ASP A 25 10.38 -8.64 5.98
N ALA A 26 9.76 -9.61 6.66
CA ALA A 26 9.99 -9.88 8.08
C ALA A 26 11.46 -10.17 8.45
N THR A 27 12.28 -10.59 7.47
CA THR A 27 13.69 -10.91 7.66
C THR A 27 14.61 -9.72 7.40
N GLY A 28 14.03 -8.56 7.05
CA GLY A 28 14.77 -7.35 6.69
C GLY A 28 15.29 -7.36 5.25
N ARG A 29 14.92 -8.35 4.42
CA ARG A 29 15.37 -8.41 3.03
C ARG A 29 14.55 -7.47 2.16
N PRO A 30 15.18 -6.71 1.25
CA PRO A 30 14.46 -5.85 0.33
C PRO A 30 13.68 -6.68 -0.68
N ARG A 31 12.38 -6.38 -0.80
CA ARG A 31 11.44 -7.06 -1.70
C ARG A 31 10.84 -6.13 -2.74
N ALA A 32 10.88 -4.83 -2.51
CA ALA A 32 10.56 -3.83 -3.52
C ALA A 32 11.15 -2.48 -3.13
N ARG A 33 11.28 -1.58 -4.11
CA ARG A 33 11.54 -0.17 -3.87
C ARG A 33 10.49 0.68 -4.55
N VAL A 34 9.86 1.59 -3.81
CA VAL A 34 8.96 2.59 -4.38
C VAL A 34 9.76 3.85 -4.65
N VAL A 35 9.74 4.31 -5.90
CA VAL A 35 10.49 5.50 -6.36
C VAL A 35 9.54 6.54 -6.95
N GLY A 36 10.07 7.74 -7.17
CA GLY A 36 9.29 8.87 -7.68
C GLY A 36 8.55 9.64 -6.59
N LEU A 37 8.91 9.41 -5.32
CA LEU A 37 8.38 10.17 -4.20
C LEU A 37 8.93 11.59 -4.28
N ARG A 38 8.04 12.59 -4.30
CA ARG A 38 8.42 14.00 -4.33
C ARG A 38 7.81 14.72 -3.13
N PRO A 39 8.57 15.55 -2.39
CA PRO A 39 8.00 16.44 -1.39
C PRO A 39 7.02 17.39 -2.10
N ARG A 40 5.71 17.26 -1.85
CA ARG A 40 4.72 18.13 -2.49
C ARG A 40 3.68 18.62 -1.50
N ARG A 41 3.25 19.86 -1.70
CA ARG A 41 2.12 20.48 -1.01
C ARG A 41 0.88 19.62 -1.24
N THR A 42 0.33 19.17 -0.11
CA THR A 42 -0.94 18.49 0.10
C THR A 42 -2.06 19.05 -0.79
N THR A 43 -2.25 18.51 -1.98
CA THR A 43 -3.54 18.60 -2.68
C THR A 43 -4.13 17.18 -2.74
N PRO A 44 -5.26 16.92 -2.05
CA PRO A 44 -5.81 15.57 -1.87
C PRO A 44 -6.34 14.83 -3.13
N ALA A 45 -6.02 15.24 -4.35
CA ALA A 45 -6.81 14.84 -5.53
C ALA A 45 -6.04 14.28 -6.73
N GLY A 46 -4.70 14.28 -6.71
CA GLY A 46 -3.92 13.76 -7.84
C GLY A 46 -4.00 12.24 -7.95
N ARG A 47 -4.50 11.73 -9.08
CA ARG A 47 -4.16 10.37 -9.54
C ARG A 47 -2.64 10.32 -9.65
N GLU A 48 -2.00 9.56 -8.78
CA GLU A 48 -0.55 9.42 -8.80
C GLU A 48 -0.18 7.99 -9.17
N VAL A 49 0.88 7.89 -9.95
CA VAL A 49 1.48 6.63 -10.39
C VAL A 49 2.89 6.62 -9.83
N LEU A 50 3.12 5.77 -8.85
CA LEU A 50 4.45 5.51 -8.30
C LEU A 50 5.04 4.30 -9.00
N GLN A 51 6.34 4.34 -9.27
CA GLN A 51 7.04 3.18 -9.82
C GLN A 51 7.54 2.30 -8.68
N VAL A 52 7.33 0.99 -8.82
CA VAL A 52 7.78 -0.03 -7.89
C VAL A 52 8.80 -0.90 -8.61
N LEU A 53 10.05 -0.86 -8.14
CA LEU A 53 11.15 -1.68 -8.63
C LEU A 53 11.22 -2.97 -7.83
N LEU A 54 11.32 -4.11 -8.52
CA LEU A 54 11.39 -5.44 -7.92
C LEU A 54 12.84 -5.96 -7.91
N PRO A 55 13.16 -6.96 -7.06
CA PRO A 55 14.53 -7.44 -6.90
C PRO A 55 15.09 -8.17 -8.13
N ASP A 56 14.21 -8.67 -8.99
CA ASP A 56 14.56 -9.29 -10.27
C ASP A 56 14.88 -8.27 -11.38
N GLY A 57 14.86 -6.97 -11.05
CA GLY A 57 15.10 -5.88 -11.99
C GLY A 57 13.88 -5.45 -12.78
N SER A 58 12.74 -6.16 -12.64
CA SER A 58 11.49 -5.74 -13.25
C SER A 58 10.86 -4.56 -12.51
N ALA A 59 9.87 -3.92 -13.14
CA ALA A 59 9.15 -2.81 -12.55
C ALA A 59 7.65 -2.92 -12.78
N THR A 60 6.88 -2.41 -11.81
CA THR A 60 5.45 -2.23 -11.91
C THR A 60 5.04 -0.84 -11.42
N THR A 61 3.75 -0.53 -11.48
CA THR A 61 3.19 0.74 -11.06
C THR A 61 2.21 0.56 -9.92
N LEU A 62 2.34 1.39 -8.90
CA LEU A 62 1.38 1.54 -7.81
C LEU A 62 0.58 2.82 -8.04
N THR A 63 -0.69 2.68 -8.41
CA THR A 63 -1.55 3.82 -8.72
C THR A 63 -2.51 4.11 -7.58
N ASN A 64 -2.59 5.38 -7.16
CA ASN A 64 -3.59 5.86 -6.21
C ASN A 64 -4.69 6.69 -6.89
N GLY A 65 -5.84 6.81 -6.23
CA GLY A 65 -6.80 7.86 -6.53
C GLY A 65 -7.66 7.58 -7.76
N THR A 66 -7.69 6.33 -8.25
CA THR A 66 -8.66 6.00 -9.29
C THR A 66 -10.07 6.08 -8.69
N ARG A 67 -10.87 7.02 -9.20
CA ARG A 67 -12.25 7.21 -8.76
C ARG A 67 -13.09 6.07 -9.28
N TRP A 68 -13.77 5.38 -8.39
CA TRP A 68 -14.81 4.44 -8.78
C TRP A 68 -16.19 5.04 -8.45
N TRP A 69 -17.05 5.05 -9.45
CA TRP A 69 -18.40 5.59 -9.38
C TRP A 69 -19.38 4.45 -9.12
N GLY A 70 -20.22 4.61 -8.09
CA GLY A 70 -21.20 3.59 -7.66
C GLY A 70 -21.95 3.91 -6.37
N GLY A 71 -21.81 5.12 -5.81
CA GLY A 71 -22.55 5.57 -4.62
C GLY A 71 -22.43 7.09 -4.40
N ARG A 72 -23.09 7.64 -3.35
CA ARG A 72 -23.15 9.09 -3.04
C ARG A 72 -21.80 9.80 -2.78
N ARG A 73 -20.68 9.07 -2.66
CA ARG A 73 -19.33 9.64 -2.46
C ARG A 73 -18.33 8.92 -3.36
N ALA A 74 -17.55 9.69 -4.13
CA ALA A 74 -16.42 9.15 -4.87
C ALA A 74 -15.46 8.45 -3.90
N ARG A 75 -15.23 7.15 -4.09
CA ARG A 75 -14.23 6.38 -3.34
C ARG A 75 -12.97 6.29 -4.17
N THR A 76 -11.82 6.47 -3.52
CA THR A 76 -10.52 6.19 -4.10
C THR A 76 -10.23 4.68 -4.02
N ARG A 77 -9.57 4.14 -5.04
CA ARG A 77 -8.94 2.80 -4.97
C ARG A 77 -7.48 2.89 -5.37
N GLY A 78 -6.68 2.03 -4.75
CA GLY A 78 -5.31 1.74 -5.14
C GLY A 78 -5.26 0.58 -6.12
N LEU A 79 -4.36 0.64 -7.11
CA LEU A 79 -4.15 -0.44 -8.08
C LEU A 79 -2.67 -0.80 -8.14
N LEU A 80 -2.39 -2.10 -8.17
CA LEU A 80 -1.05 -2.67 -8.28
C LEU A 80 -1.10 -3.94 -9.15
N PRO A 81 -0.64 -3.89 -10.40
CA PRO A 81 -0.33 -5.09 -11.17
C PRO A 81 0.92 -5.76 -10.57
N LEU A 82 0.89 -7.04 -10.26
CA LEU A 82 2.06 -7.77 -9.75
C LEU A 82 1.94 -9.25 -10.07
N ALA A 83 3.02 -9.87 -10.56
CA ALA A 83 3.09 -11.31 -10.83
C ALA A 83 1.91 -11.85 -11.68
N GLY A 84 1.45 -11.08 -12.66
CA GLY A 84 0.31 -11.45 -13.52
C GLY A 84 -1.08 -11.22 -12.92
N HIS A 85 -1.16 -10.76 -11.67
CA HIS A 85 -2.42 -10.48 -10.97
C HIS A 85 -2.70 -8.97 -10.84
N ALA A 86 -3.98 -8.63 -10.76
CA ALA A 86 -4.44 -7.28 -10.47
C ALA A 86 -4.82 -7.14 -8.98
N TYR A 87 -4.00 -6.44 -8.22
CA TYR A 87 -4.28 -6.14 -6.82
C TYR A 87 -4.97 -4.79 -6.66
N VAL A 88 -5.99 -4.74 -5.81
CA VAL A 88 -6.79 -3.54 -5.57
C VAL A 88 -6.91 -3.26 -4.08
N LEU A 89 -6.59 -2.04 -3.66
CA LEU A 89 -6.97 -1.53 -2.35
C LEU A 89 -8.30 -0.79 -2.44
N GLN A 90 -9.35 -1.38 -1.89
CA GLN A 90 -10.70 -0.84 -1.91
C GLN A 90 -11.08 -0.24 -0.55
N HIS A 91 -11.20 1.09 -0.50
CA HIS A 91 -11.60 1.77 0.73
C HIS A 91 -13.05 1.42 1.13
N CYS A 92 -13.19 0.96 2.37
CA CYS A 92 -14.49 0.63 2.97
C CYS A 92 -14.93 1.73 3.93
N THR A 93 -14.01 2.20 4.78
CA THR A 93 -14.23 3.30 5.74
C THR A 93 -12.98 4.16 5.84
N GLY A 94 -13.02 5.24 6.64
CA GLY A 94 -11.87 6.13 6.84
C GLY A 94 -10.63 5.49 7.48
N ARG A 95 -10.75 4.27 8.03
CA ARG A 95 -9.62 3.53 8.65
C ARG A 95 -9.50 2.09 8.17
N ARG A 96 -10.33 1.64 7.23
CA ARG A 96 -10.32 0.26 6.74
C ARG A 96 -10.43 0.20 5.22
N ALA A 97 -9.64 -0.69 4.63
CA ALA A 97 -9.69 -1.02 3.21
C ALA A 97 -9.56 -2.54 3.01
N ARG A 98 -10.18 -3.05 1.95
CA ARG A 98 -10.01 -4.43 1.50
C ARG A 98 -8.88 -4.50 0.49
N VAL A 99 -8.09 -5.55 0.56
CA VAL A 99 -7.15 -5.93 -0.50
C VAL A 99 -7.80 -7.03 -1.32
N LEU A 100 -7.95 -6.80 -2.62
CA LEU A 100 -8.49 -7.75 -3.58
C LEU A 100 -7.37 -8.23 -4.50
N ARG A 101 -7.38 -9.51 -4.88
CA ARG A 101 -6.61 -10.08 -6.00
C ARG A 101 -7.60 -10.55 -7.07
N ASP A 102 -7.53 -9.97 -8.26
CA ASP A 102 -8.44 -10.27 -9.38
C ASP A 102 -9.92 -10.22 -8.98
N GLY A 103 -10.26 -9.29 -8.09
CA GLY A 103 -11.62 -9.12 -7.55
C GLY A 103 -11.94 -9.98 -6.32
N ALA A 104 -11.16 -11.02 -6.01
CA ALA A 104 -11.34 -11.84 -4.81
C ALA A 104 -10.72 -11.17 -3.58
N TRP A 105 -11.45 -11.13 -2.46
CA TRP A 105 -10.99 -10.47 -1.23
C TRP A 105 -10.03 -11.38 -0.44
N ILE A 106 -8.76 -10.95 -0.35
CA ILE A 106 -7.68 -11.73 0.27
C ILE A 106 -7.26 -11.21 1.66
N ALA A 107 -7.36 -9.91 1.93
CA ALA A 107 -6.96 -9.31 3.21
C ALA A 107 -7.71 -8.02 3.53
N THR A 108 -7.66 -7.57 4.78
CA THR A 108 -8.18 -6.29 5.23
C THR A 108 -7.05 -5.46 5.81
N ALA A 109 -6.78 -4.31 5.22
CA ALA A 109 -5.87 -3.32 5.78
C ALA A 109 -6.65 -2.39 6.72
N ARG A 110 -6.12 -2.17 7.92
CA ARG A 110 -6.65 -1.27 8.94
C ARG A 110 -5.60 -0.24 9.31
N ARG A 111 -5.97 1.01 9.56
CA ARG A 111 -5.06 2.04 10.07
C ARG A 111 -5.10 1.98 11.59
N ASP A 112 -4.00 1.53 12.18
CA ASP A 112 -3.72 1.62 13.60
C ASP A 112 -2.49 2.54 13.82
N VAL A 113 -2.20 2.90 15.07
CA VAL A 113 -1.00 3.69 15.43
C VAL A 113 0.00 2.71 16.04
N PRO A 114 1.26 2.64 15.56
CA PRO A 114 1.93 3.55 14.62
C PRO A 114 1.86 3.18 13.12
N GLY A 115 1.17 2.11 12.73
CA GLY A 115 1.15 1.63 11.35
C GLY A 115 -0.10 0.82 10.98
N PRO A 116 -0.26 0.48 9.70
CA PRO A 116 -1.40 -0.30 9.25
C PRO A 116 -1.29 -1.76 9.71
N THR A 117 -2.40 -2.30 10.22
CA THR A 117 -2.55 -3.72 10.54
C THR A 117 -3.20 -4.44 9.37
N ILE A 118 -2.69 -5.61 8.96
CA ILE A 118 -3.23 -6.38 7.84
C ILE A 118 -3.81 -7.69 8.36
N GLU A 119 -5.13 -7.80 8.33
CA GLU A 119 -5.87 -9.02 8.70
C GLU A 119 -6.06 -9.89 7.45
N VAL A 120 -5.34 -11.00 7.39
CA VAL A 120 -5.36 -11.93 6.26
C VAL A 120 -6.65 -12.77 6.30
N ARG A 121 -7.22 -13.11 5.13
CA ARG A 121 -8.43 -13.95 5.05
C ARG A 121 -8.19 -15.33 4.43
N THR A 122 -7.04 -15.53 3.80
CA THR A 122 -6.66 -16.75 3.10
C THR A 122 -5.15 -16.95 3.18
N VAL A 123 -4.64 -18.14 2.88
CA VAL A 123 -3.19 -18.33 2.72
C VAL A 123 -2.71 -17.44 1.58
N LEU A 124 -1.69 -16.62 1.85
CA LEU A 124 -1.11 -15.68 0.91
C LEU A 124 0.16 -16.28 0.29
N THR A 125 0.35 -16.04 -1.01
CA THR A 125 1.65 -16.24 -1.66
C THR A 125 2.62 -15.11 -1.25
N PRO A 126 3.93 -15.25 -1.49
CA PRO A 126 4.87 -14.15 -1.27
C PRO A 126 4.51 -12.87 -2.04
N ASP A 127 3.92 -13.00 -3.23
CA ASP A 127 3.48 -11.85 -4.03
C ASP A 127 2.21 -11.22 -3.45
N ASP A 128 1.28 -12.02 -2.93
CA ASP A 128 0.12 -11.51 -2.20
C ASP A 128 0.55 -10.75 -0.94
N GLU A 129 1.53 -11.27 -0.20
CA GLU A 129 2.08 -10.60 0.98
C GLU A 129 2.73 -9.26 0.61
N LEU A 130 3.54 -9.23 -0.46
CA LEU A 130 4.16 -8.02 -0.97
C LEU A 130 3.10 -7.00 -1.44
N ALA A 131 2.07 -7.45 -2.16
CA ALA A 131 0.98 -6.61 -2.61
C ALA A 131 0.21 -6.01 -1.42
N CYS A 132 -0.11 -6.84 -0.43
CA CYS A 132 -0.71 -6.40 0.83
C CYS A 132 0.16 -5.36 1.53
N ALA A 133 1.48 -5.58 1.62
CA ALA A 133 2.41 -4.65 2.25
C ALA A 133 2.48 -3.31 1.50
N LEU A 134 2.64 -3.33 0.17
CA LEU A 134 2.66 -2.11 -0.66
C LEU A 134 1.35 -1.33 -0.52
N LEU A 135 0.21 -1.99 -0.64
CA LEU A 135 -1.08 -1.32 -0.55
C LEU A 135 -1.36 -0.82 0.88
N ALA A 136 -1.04 -1.58 1.92
CA ALA A 136 -1.30 -1.17 3.29
C ALA A 136 -0.34 -0.09 3.78
N HIS A 137 0.97 -0.19 3.53
CA HIS A 137 1.97 0.71 4.09
C HIS A 137 2.24 1.94 3.24
N VAL A 138 2.21 1.79 1.91
CA VAL A 138 2.43 2.91 0.99
C VAL A 138 1.13 3.66 0.79
N LEU A 139 0.03 2.96 0.44
CA LEU A 139 -1.26 3.63 0.26
C LEU A 139 -1.93 3.97 1.59
N ARG A 140 -1.99 3.05 2.56
CA ARG A 140 -2.68 3.22 3.85
C ARG A 140 -4.20 3.47 3.75
N PRO A 141 -5.02 2.79 4.56
CA PRO A 141 -6.42 3.16 4.68
C PRO A 141 -6.55 4.51 5.43
N GLY A 142 -7.29 5.48 4.88
CA GLY A 142 -7.32 6.85 5.40
C GLY A 142 -8.24 7.79 4.64
N ARG A 143 -8.67 8.88 5.28
CA ARG A 143 -9.46 9.97 4.66
C ARG A 143 -8.59 10.93 3.86
N ASP A 144 -7.34 11.08 4.29
CA ASP A 144 -6.30 11.77 3.56
C ASP A 144 -5.65 10.76 2.62
N SER A 145 -5.80 11.01 1.33
CA SER A 145 -5.12 10.27 0.27
C SER A 145 -3.70 9.95 0.70
N VAL A 146 -3.35 8.66 0.71
CA VAL A 146 -2.02 8.04 0.56
C VAL A 146 -0.78 8.92 0.70
N LEU A 147 -0.69 9.99 -0.10
CA LEU A 147 0.46 10.88 -0.17
C LEU A 147 0.55 11.91 0.95
N GLY A 148 -0.56 12.24 1.61
CA GLY A 148 -0.52 13.01 2.87
C GLY A 148 0.27 12.24 3.93
N ASN A 149 0.07 10.92 4.01
CA ASN A 149 0.81 10.06 4.92
C ASN A 149 2.21 9.68 4.39
N LEU A 150 2.43 9.64 3.08
CA LEU A 150 3.77 9.51 2.49
C LEU A 150 4.62 10.72 2.86
N ALA A 151 4.07 11.92 2.74
CA ALA A 151 4.70 13.15 3.21
C ALA A 151 4.94 13.10 4.71
N GLU A 152 4.00 12.60 5.54
CA GLU A 152 4.25 12.35 6.96
C GLU A 152 5.36 11.31 7.22
N LEU A 153 5.43 10.21 6.46
CA LEU A 153 6.51 9.21 6.55
C LEU A 153 7.87 9.80 6.18
N LEU A 154 7.91 10.66 5.16
CA LEU A 154 9.12 11.36 4.74
C LEU A 154 9.48 12.51 5.68
N ASN A 155 8.51 13.12 6.40
CA ASN A 155 8.73 14.28 7.27
C ASN A 155 8.80 13.93 8.77
N GLY A 156 8.38 12.73 9.17
CA GLY A 156 8.07 12.36 10.56
C GLY A 156 8.99 11.33 11.21
N PHE A 157 10.15 11.06 10.62
CA PHE A 157 11.27 10.50 11.40
C PHE A 157 12.04 11.67 12.02
N PRO A 158 12.11 11.77 13.37
CA PRO A 158 13.08 12.67 14.01
C PRO A 158 14.51 12.33 13.59
#